data_AF-A0AAV6A358-F1
#
_entry.id   AF-A0AAV6A358-F1
#
_cell.length_a   1.000
_cell.length_b   1.000
_cell.length_c   1.000
_cell.angle_alpha   90.00
_cell.angle_beta   90.00
_cell.angle_gamma   90.00
#
_symmetry.space_group_name_H-M   'P 1'
#
loop_
_entity.id
_entity.type
_entity.pdbx_description
1 polymer ?
#
loop_
_entity_poly.entity_id
_entity_poly.type
_entity_poly.pdbx_seq_one_letter_code
_entity_poly.pdbx_strand_id
1 'polypeptide(L)'
;MYHPPIFFDPQFTLGVMAGWLLTIAGVGALLLAAVWFSVAGEWRRDSAPPAAFRALSGLGLVLFLGGLLWQFVGYWRTGVLSW
;
A
#
# COMPACT_ATOMS: atom_id res chain seq x y z
N MET A 1 30.04 -5.65 -16.42
CA MET A 1 28.65 -6.11 -16.65
C MET A 1 27.82 -4.89 -16.95
N TYR A 2 27.32 -4.76 -18.18
CA TYR A 2 26.46 -3.64 -18.57
C TYR A 2 25.09 -3.91 -17.95
N HIS A 3 24.77 -3.25 -16.83
CA HIS A 3 23.41 -3.28 -16.31
C HIS A 3 22.57 -2.44 -17.25
N PRO A 4 21.55 -2.99 -17.93
CA PRO A 4 20.53 -2.15 -18.54
C PRO A 4 20.05 -1.19 -17.44
N PRO A 5 19.82 0.10 -17.74
CA PRO A 5 19.35 1.04 -16.72
C PRO A 5 18.16 0.41 -16.02
N ILE A 6 18.09 0.42 -14.68
CA ILE A 6 17.20 -0.46 -13.88
C ILE A 6 15.75 -0.49 -14.36
N PHE A 7 15.29 0.62 -14.94
CA PHE A 7 13.95 0.81 -15.50
C PHE A 7 13.66 -0.03 -16.76
N PHE A 8 14.70 -0.57 -17.39
CA PHE A 8 14.63 -1.49 -18.53
C PHE A 8 14.75 -2.96 -18.10
N ASP A 9 14.96 -3.27 -16.81
CA ASP A 9 14.83 -4.63 -16.30
C ASP A 9 13.33 -4.95 -16.12
N PRO A 10 12.76 -5.88 -16.92
CA PRO A 10 11.34 -6.22 -16.83
C PRO A 10 10.94 -6.78 -15.46
N GLN A 11 11.84 -7.50 -14.78
CA GLN A 11 11.55 -8.08 -13.47
C GLN A 11 11.44 -6.98 -12.40
N PHE A 12 12.35 -6.03 -12.44
CA PHE A 12 12.30 -4.85 -11.57
C PHE A 12 11.03 -4.04 -11.80
N THR A 13 10.73 -3.71 -13.05
CA THR A 13 9.55 -2.91 -13.41
C THR A 13 8.25 -3.59 -12.99
N LEU A 14 8.08 -4.89 -13.28
CA LEU A 14 6.91 -5.66 -12.83
C LEU A 14 6.82 -5.71 -11.29
N GLY A 15 7.94 -5.88 -10.60
CA GLY A 15 8.00 -5.88 -9.15
C GLY A 15 7.56 -4.55 -8.54
N VAL A 16 8.04 -3.43 -9.08
CA VAL A 16 7.65 -2.08 -8.65
C VAL A 16 6.17 -1.82 -8.96
N MET A 17 5.67 -2.22 -10.14
CA MET A 17 4.25 -2.10 -10.49
C MET A 17 3.35 -2.88 -9.52
N ALA A 18 3.74 -4.10 -9.12
CA ALA A 18 3.00 -4.87 -8.12
C ALA A 18 2.95 -4.15 -6.76
N GLY A 19 4.04 -3.52 -6.34
CA GLY A 19 4.09 -2.70 -5.14
C GLY A 19 3.17 -1.47 -5.22
N TRP A 20 3.13 -0.79 -6.38
CA TRP A 20 2.20 0.30 -6.62
C TRP A 20 0.73 -0.15 -6.56
N LEU A 21 0.39 -1.28 -7.18
CA LEU A 21 -0.96 -1.82 -7.13
C LEU A 21 -1.40 -2.13 -5.70
N LEU A 22 -0.53 -2.73 -4.88
CA LEU A 22 -0.79 -2.96 -3.46
C LEU A 22 -1.00 -1.65 -2.69
N THR A 23 -0.15 -0.64 -2.97
CA THR A 23 -0.24 0.68 -2.33
C THR A 23 -1.56 1.36 -2.66
N ILE A 24 -1.95 1.37 -3.94
CA ILE A 24 -3.21 1.95 -4.42
C ILE A 24 -4.41 1.20 -3.82
N ALA A 25 -4.37 -0.13 -3.77
CA ALA A 25 -5.41 -0.93 -3.14
C ALA A 25 -5.56 -0.59 -1.64
N GLY A 26 -4.44 -0.42 -0.94
CA GLY A 26 -4.42 0.02 0.46
C GLY A 26 -5.04 1.40 0.65
N VAL A 27 -4.64 2.39 -0.15
CA VAL A 27 -5.25 3.74 -0.13
C VAL A 27 -6.74 3.68 -0.45
N GLY A 28 -7.14 2.91 -1.46
CA GLY A 28 -8.54 2.72 -1.83
C GLY A 28 -9.38 2.16 -0.66
N ALA A 29 -8.88 1.13 0.01
CA ALA A 29 -9.54 0.57 1.19
C ALA A 29 -9.66 1.58 2.34
N LEU A 30 -8.61 2.37 2.60
CA LEU A 30 -8.63 3.42 3.63
C LEU A 30 -9.63 4.53 3.30
N LEU A 31 -9.66 4.99 2.05
CA LEU A 31 -10.62 6.01 1.60
C LEU A 31 -12.05 5.49 1.67
N LEU A 32 -12.30 4.25 1.23
CA LEU A 32 -13.62 3.62 1.36
C LEU A 32 -14.06 3.50 2.81
N ALA A 33 -13.16 3.10 3.72
CA ALA A 33 -13.43 3.05 5.15
C ALA A 33 -13.81 4.43 5.69
N ALA A 34 -13.05 5.47 5.34
CA ALA A 34 -13.28 6.84 5.78
C ALA A 34 -14.60 7.41 5.25
N VAL A 35 -14.88 7.23 3.96
CA VAL A 35 -16.13 7.67 3.32
C VAL A 35 -17.32 6.96 3.96
N TRP A 36 -17.27 5.64 4.09
CA TRP A 36 -18.34 4.87 4.71
C TRP A 36 -18.60 5.30 6.15
N PHE A 37 -17.56 5.40 6.98
CA PHE A 37 -17.67 5.83 8.37
C PHE A 37 -18.26 7.24 8.52
N SER A 38 -17.89 8.14 7.60
CA SER A 38 -18.41 9.52 7.54
C SER A 38 -19.88 9.57 7.14
N VAL A 39 -20.26 8.83 6.08
CA VAL A 39 -21.62 8.80 5.53
C VAL A 39 -22.59 8.09 6.48
N ALA A 40 -22.17 6.98 7.09
CA ALA A 40 -22.98 6.26 8.08
C ALA A 40 -23.19 7.05 9.38
N GLY A 41 -22.46 8.15 9.58
CA GLY A 41 -22.56 8.98 10.78
C GLY A 41 -22.09 8.28 12.05
N GLU A 42 -21.29 7.22 11.90
CA GLU A 42 -20.79 6.40 13.02
C GLU A 42 -19.93 7.24 13.98
N TRP A 43 -19.25 8.27 13.48
CA TRP A 43 -18.49 9.24 14.26
C TRP A 43 -19.32 10.04 15.27
N ARG A 44 -20.65 10.08 15.11
CA ARG A 44 -21.57 10.74 16.05
C ARG A 44 -21.99 9.83 17.20
N ARG A 45 -21.71 8.53 17.09
CA ARG A 45 -22.04 7.57 18.13
C ARG A 45 -20.91 7.60 19.14
N ASP A 46 -21.26 7.83 20.40
CA ASP A 46 -20.32 7.84 21.54
C ASP A 46 -19.94 6.41 21.95
N SER A 47 -19.65 5.57 20.96
CA SER A 47 -19.37 4.14 21.08
C SER A 47 -18.09 3.78 20.35
N ALA A 48 -17.51 2.62 20.67
CA ALA A 48 -16.36 2.12 19.95
C ALA A 48 -16.62 2.02 18.42
N PRO A 49 -15.62 2.34 17.57
CA PRO A 49 -15.77 2.22 16.13
C PRO A 49 -16.16 0.78 15.70
N PRO A 50 -17.01 0.63 14.67
CA PRO A 50 -17.44 -0.69 14.21
C PRO A 50 -16.26 -1.61 13.88
N ALA A 51 -16.38 -2.90 14.18
CA ALA A 51 -15.33 -3.89 13.89
C ALA A 51 -14.96 -3.92 12.40
N ALA A 52 -15.94 -3.75 11.52
CA ALA A 52 -15.74 -3.66 10.08
C ALA A 52 -14.87 -2.45 9.68
N PHE A 53 -15.07 -1.27 10.29
CA PHE A 53 -14.23 -0.09 10.06
C PHE A 53 -12.77 -0.40 10.42
N ARG A 54 -12.56 -0.92 11.64
CA ARG A 54 -11.22 -1.25 12.14
C ARG A 54 -10.51 -2.29 11.28
N ALA A 55 -11.23 -3.33 10.85
CA ALA A 55 -10.69 -4.38 9.99
C ALA A 55 -10.30 -3.82 8.61
N LEU A 56 -11.16 -3.01 8.00
CA LEU A 56 -10.90 -2.41 6.70
C LEU A 56 -9.73 -1.40 6.77
N SER A 57 -9.66 -0.60 7.84
CA SER A 57 -8.54 0.30 8.08
C SER A 57 -7.23 -0.45 8.31
N GLY A 58 -7.25 -1.54 9.10
CA GLY A 58 -6.09 -2.40 9.32
C GLY A 58 -5.61 -3.05 8.03
N LEU A 59 -6.53 -3.62 7.24
CA LEU A 59 -6.21 -4.20 5.93
C LEU A 59 -5.63 -3.16 4.98
N GLY A 60 -6.26 -1.99 4.88
CA GLY A 60 -5.80 -0.89 4.04
C GLY A 60 -4.40 -0.41 4.42
N LEU A 61 -4.12 -0.30 5.72
CA LEU A 61 -2.80 0.05 6.23
C LEU A 61 -1.74 -1.02 5.90
N VAL A 62 -2.06 -2.30 6.09
CA VAL A 62 -1.16 -3.41 5.79
C VAL A 62 -0.83 -3.47 4.30
N LEU A 63 -1.83 -3.29 3.43
CA LEU A 63 -1.61 -3.25 1.97
C LEU A 63 -0.77 -2.04 1.56
N PHE A 64 -1.02 -0.88 2.16
CA PHE A 64 -0.26 0.33 1.90
C PHE A 64 1.21 0.18 2.30
N LEU A 65 1.47 -0.21 3.56
CA LEU A 65 2.84 -0.41 4.05
C LEU A 65 3.54 -1.58 3.35
N GLY A 66 2.81 -2.66 3.07
CA GLY A 66 3.32 -3.79 2.32
C GLY A 66 3.73 -3.43 0.90
N GLY A 67 2.90 -2.63 0.20
CA GLY A 67 3.21 -2.12 -1.13
C GLY A 67 4.43 -1.19 -1.15
N LEU A 68 4.58 -0.32 -0.15
CA LEU A 68 5.77 0.52 0.02
C LEU A 68 7.02 -0.32 0.30
N LEU A 69 6.95 -1.23 1.28
CA LEU A 69 8.08 -2.09 1.66
C LEU A 69 8.52 -2.97 0.49
N TRP A 70 7.57 -3.49 -0.29
CA TRP A 70 7.86 -4.29 -1.48
C TRP A 70 8.69 -3.51 -2.51
N GLN A 71 8.35 -2.23 -2.74
CA GLN A 71 9.13 -1.37 -3.61
C GLN A 71 10.55 -1.17 -3.06
N PHE A 72 10.70 -0.88 -1.75
CA PHE A 72 12.02 -0.77 -1.12
C PHE A 72 12.87 -2.03 -1.29
N VAL A 73 12.29 -3.23 -1.11
CA VAL A 73 12.98 -4.50 -1.35
C VAL A 73 13.41 -4.63 -2.81
N GLY A 74 12.57 -4.20 -3.76
CA GLY A 74 12.91 -4.15 -5.19
C GLY A 74 14.12 -3.25 -5.48
N TYR A 75 14.17 -2.04 -4.91
CA TYR A 75 15.30 -1.12 -5.04
C TYR A 75 16.57 -1.62 -4.34
N TRP A 76 16.43 -2.33 -3.21
CA TRP A 76 17.55 -2.94 -2.49
C TRP A 76 18.22 -4.05 -3.32
N ARG A 77 17.41 -4.94 -3.91
CA ARG A 77 17.90 -6.09 -4.68
C ARG A 77 18.64 -5.70 -5.96
N THR A 78 18.34 -4.53 -6.52
CA THR A 78 18.99 -4.02 -7.74
C THR A 78 20.24 -3.18 -7.45
N GLY A 79 20.65 -3.05 -6.18
CA GLY A 79 21.88 -2.33 -5.78
C GLY A 79 21.81 -0.81 -5.93
N VAL A 80 20.60 -0.26 -6.13
CA VAL A 80 20.37 1.19 -6.25
C VAL A 80 20.45 1.87 -4.89
N LEU A 81 20.00 1.17 -3.84
CA LEU A 81 20.20 1.55 -2.46
C LEU A 81 21.38 0.74 -1.92
N SER A 82 22.46 1.41 -1.57
CA SER A 82 23.59 0.83 -0.83
C SER A 82 23.81 1.66 0.44
N TRP A 83 24.15 0.98 1.55
CA TRP A 83 24.62 1.58 2.79
C TRP A 83 26.08 1.20 3.02
#